data_AF-A0A1E8E271-F1
#
_entry.id   AF-A0A1E8E271-F1
#
_cell.length_a   1.000
_cell.length_b   1.000
_cell.length_c   1.000
_cell.angle_alpha   90.00
_cell.angle_beta   90.00
_cell.angle_gamma   90.00
#
_symmetry.space_group_name_H-M   'P 1'
#
loop_
_entity.id
_entity.type
_entity.pdbx_description
1 polymer ?
#
loop_
_entity_poly.entity_id
_entity_poly.type
_entity_poly.pdbx_seq_one_letter_code
_entity_poly.pdbx_strand_id
1 'polypeptide(L)'
;MISNLQVKYDQLSPSQKEIFAGYGLRQVKHFVEISLPMIEQELPAHCQVQGINAEGKMQAINPQTQQSYLWISDQQWQERPNSASKIDLKEDFLAVWEIFNLQAYELIDLSHIHRDFLETQQV
;
A
#
# COMPACT_ATOMS: atom_id res chain seq x y z
N MET A 1 11.72 -11.01 14.82
CA MET A 1 10.28 -11.33 14.90
C MET A 1 9.56 -10.09 15.45
N ILE A 2 8.49 -9.63 14.81
CA ILE A 2 7.72 -8.48 15.31
C ILE A 2 7.03 -8.88 16.61
N SER A 3 7.26 -8.13 17.69
CA SER A 3 6.59 -8.36 18.96
C SER A 3 5.09 -8.06 18.86
N ASN A 4 4.28 -8.87 19.54
CA ASN A 4 2.81 -8.71 19.61
C ASN A 4 2.13 -8.72 18.23
N LEU A 5 2.63 -9.56 17.31
CA LEU A 5 2.14 -9.64 15.93
C LEU A 5 0.62 -9.87 15.84
N GLN A 6 0.08 -10.80 16.62
CA GLN A 6 -1.37 -11.06 16.70
C GLN A 6 -2.15 -9.82 17.13
N VAL A 7 -1.72 -9.16 18.22
CA VAL A 7 -2.39 -7.96 18.75
C VAL A 7 -2.37 -6.81 17.74
N LYS A 8 -1.27 -6.65 16.99
CA LYS A 8 -1.17 -5.66 15.91
C LYS A 8 -2.08 -6.03 14.73
N TYR A 9 -2.13 -7.30 14.36
CA TYR A 9 -3.02 -7.80 13.30
C TYR A 9 -4.51 -7.62 13.65
N ASP A 10 -4.88 -7.81 14.91
CA ASP A 10 -6.27 -7.65 15.36
C ASP A 10 -6.76 -6.20 15.37
N GLN A 11 -5.84 -5.23 15.38
CA GLN A 11 -6.15 -3.79 15.23
C GLN A 11 -6.49 -3.41 13.79
N LEU A 12 -6.16 -4.25 12.81
CA LEU A 12 -6.38 -3.95 11.40
C LEU A 12 -7.87 -4.01 11.04
N SER A 13 -8.30 -3.05 10.22
CA SER A 13 -9.57 -3.11 9.50
C SER A 13 -9.59 -4.29 8.50
N PRO A 14 -10.76 -4.72 8.01
CA PRO A 14 -10.84 -5.76 6.98
C PRO A 14 -9.97 -5.45 5.75
N SER A 15 -10.03 -4.23 5.21
CA SER A 15 -9.21 -3.82 4.06
C SER A 15 -7.70 -3.84 4.38
N GLN A 16 -7.32 -3.46 5.59
CA GLN A 16 -5.92 -3.51 6.03
C GLN A 16 -5.42 -4.96 6.22
N LYS A 17 -6.29 -5.88 6.63
CA LYS A 17 -5.97 -7.32 6.67
C LYS A 17 -5.76 -7.89 5.27
N GLU A 18 -6.56 -7.46 4.29
CA GLU A 18 -6.34 -7.81 2.88
C GLU A 18 -4.99 -7.29 2.38
N ILE A 19 -4.63 -6.04 2.72
CA ILE A 19 -3.31 -5.49 2.38
C ILE A 19 -2.18 -6.29 3.04
N PHE A 20 -2.32 -6.58 4.34
CA PHE A 20 -1.35 -7.38 5.08
C PHE A 20 -1.17 -8.77 4.43
N ALA A 21 -2.26 -9.43 4.05
CA ALA A 21 -2.23 -10.77 3.46
C ALA A 21 -1.72 -10.77 2.01
N GLY A 22 -2.11 -9.77 1.20
CA GLY A 22 -1.79 -9.71 -0.23
C GLY A 22 -0.39 -9.17 -0.52
N TYR A 23 0.06 -8.16 0.20
CA TYR A 23 1.35 -7.50 -0.04
C TYR A 23 2.43 -7.90 0.97
N GLY A 24 2.03 -8.12 2.23
CA GLY A 24 2.97 -8.34 3.33
C GLY A 24 3.69 -7.07 3.77
N LEU A 25 4.23 -7.10 5.00
CA LEU A 25 4.83 -5.93 5.65
C LEU A 25 6.03 -5.33 4.90
N ARG A 26 6.84 -6.18 4.23
CA ARG A 26 7.97 -5.70 3.42
C ARG A 26 7.51 -4.80 2.28
N GLN A 27 6.45 -5.19 1.56
CA GLN A 27 5.92 -4.39 0.45
C GLN A 27 5.19 -3.16 0.96
N VAL A 28 4.48 -3.25 2.08
CA VAL A 28 3.88 -2.07 2.73
C VAL A 28 4.95 -1.03 3.07
N LYS A 29 6.06 -1.45 3.71
CA LYS A 29 7.19 -0.56 4.01
C LYS A 29 7.79 0.03 2.74
N HIS A 30 8.05 -0.80 1.72
CA HIS A 30 8.58 -0.33 0.46
C HIS A 30 7.66 0.70 -0.21
N PHE A 31 6.35 0.45 -0.23
CA PHE A 31 5.37 1.38 -0.78
C PHE A 31 5.42 2.71 -0.04
N VAL A 32 5.33 2.71 1.29
CA VAL A 32 5.23 3.94 2.10
C VAL A 32 6.54 4.74 2.10
N GLU A 33 7.70 4.09 2.23
CA GLU A 33 8.97 4.78 2.44
C GLU A 33 9.75 5.05 1.14
N ILE A 34 9.48 4.29 0.07
CA ILE A 34 10.26 4.38 -1.17
C ILE A 34 9.37 4.78 -2.34
N SER A 35 8.33 4.00 -2.63
CA SER A 35 7.52 4.25 -3.82
C SER A 35 6.70 5.53 -3.70
N LEU A 36 6.01 5.75 -2.58
CA LEU A 36 5.11 6.86 -2.38
C LEU A 36 5.82 8.23 -2.49
N PRO A 37 6.94 8.48 -1.77
CA PRO A 37 7.65 9.76 -1.91
C PRO A 37 8.19 10.02 -3.31
N MET A 38 8.56 8.96 -4.05
CA MET A 38 9.02 9.06 -5.43
C MET A 38 7.87 9.48 -6.36
N ILE A 39 6.71 8.81 -6.26
CA ILE A 39 5.59 9.08 -7.18
C ILE A 39 4.87 10.40 -6.86
N GLU A 40 4.88 10.84 -5.60
CA GLU A 40 4.27 12.11 -5.18
C GLU A 40 5.07 13.32 -5.69
N GLN A 41 6.38 13.19 -5.92
CA GLN A 41 7.21 14.25 -6.50
C GLN A 41 6.85 14.56 -7.95
N GLU A 42 6.50 13.53 -8.71
CA GLU A 42 6.14 13.65 -10.13
C GLU A 42 4.62 13.83 -10.35
N LEU A 43 3.85 13.93 -9.27
CA LEU A 43 2.40 13.96 -9.31
C LEU A 43 1.88 15.19 -10.07
N PRO A 44 0.95 15.04 -11.03
CA PRO A 44 0.38 16.18 -11.73
C PRO A 44 -0.30 17.14 -10.74
N ALA A 45 -0.28 18.43 -11.07
CA ALA A 45 -0.87 19.46 -10.23
C ALA A 45 -2.34 19.14 -9.90
N HIS A 46 -2.73 19.43 -8.65
CA HIS A 46 -4.08 19.17 -8.13
C HIS A 46 -4.51 17.70 -8.14
N CYS A 47 -3.60 16.75 -8.33
CA CYS A 47 -3.89 15.33 -8.17
C CYS A 47 -3.52 14.85 -6.76
N GLN A 48 -4.11 13.72 -6.38
CA GLN A 48 -3.79 12.99 -5.16
C GLN A 48 -3.62 11.51 -5.47
N VAL A 49 -2.59 10.88 -4.91
CA VAL A 49 -2.41 9.43 -4.97
C VAL A 49 -3.53 8.78 -4.17
N GLN A 50 -4.28 7.87 -4.81
CA GLN A 50 -5.33 7.07 -4.17
C GLN A 50 -4.78 5.80 -3.52
N GLY A 51 -3.81 5.13 -4.17
CA GLY A 51 -3.28 3.85 -3.72
C GLY A 51 -2.93 2.93 -4.88
N ILE A 52 -3.10 1.62 -4.69
CA ILE A 52 -2.80 0.59 -5.69
C ILE A 52 -4.12 0.02 -6.23
N ASN A 53 -4.29 0.02 -7.55
CA ASN A 53 -5.49 -0.53 -8.17
C ASN A 53 -5.41 -2.06 -8.34
N ALA A 54 -6.51 -2.67 -8.79
CA ALA A 54 -6.61 -4.11 -9.01
C ALA A 54 -5.58 -4.71 -10.01
N GLU A 55 -4.90 -3.89 -10.82
CA GLU A 55 -3.82 -4.33 -11.72
C GLU A 55 -2.44 -4.29 -11.04
N GLY A 56 -2.36 -3.91 -9.77
CA GLY A 56 -1.10 -3.69 -9.06
C GLY A 56 -0.39 -2.38 -9.45
N LYS A 57 -1.10 -1.43 -10.07
CA LYS A 57 -0.54 -0.13 -10.48
C LYS A 57 -0.92 0.97 -9.51
N MET A 58 0.01 1.90 -9.29
CA MET A 58 -0.28 3.09 -8.50
C MET A 58 -1.26 3.97 -9.28
N GLN A 59 -2.30 4.43 -8.60
CA GLN A 59 -3.33 5.28 -9.18
C GLN A 59 -3.45 6.59 -8.40
N ALA A 60 -3.58 7.68 -9.15
CA ALA A 60 -3.92 8.99 -8.65
C ALA A 60 -5.20 9.50 -9.32
N ILE A 61 -5.83 10.49 -8.69
CA ILE A 61 -7.03 11.15 -9.19
C ILE A 61 -6.90 12.66 -9.05
N ASN A 62 -7.40 13.39 -10.03
CA ASN A 62 -7.75 14.79 -9.85
C ASN A 62 -9.18 14.86 -9.27
N PRO A 63 -9.37 15.31 -8.01
CA PRO A 63 -10.68 15.29 -7.37
C PRO A 63 -11.68 16.26 -8.03
N GLN A 64 -11.21 17.29 -8.75
CA GLN A 64 -12.05 18.27 -9.42
C GLN A 64 -12.62 17.73 -10.74
N THR A 65 -11.78 17.08 -11.54
CA THR A 65 -12.17 16.58 -12.87
C THR A 65 -12.56 15.11 -12.88
N GLN A 66 -12.28 14.39 -11.78
CA GLN A 66 -12.38 12.93 -11.67
C GLN A 66 -11.50 12.17 -12.68
N GLN A 67 -10.53 12.85 -13.30
CA GLN A 67 -9.55 12.26 -14.21
C GLN A 67 -8.56 11.39 -13.40
N SER A 68 -8.35 10.15 -13.84
CA SER A 68 -7.39 9.25 -13.21
C SER A 68 -6.05 9.23 -13.95
N TYR A 69 -5.01 8.89 -13.19
CA TYR A 69 -3.64 8.80 -13.65
C TYR A 69 -3.04 7.50 -13.13
N LEU A 70 -2.31 6.78 -13.97
CA LEU A 70 -1.58 5.58 -13.56
C LEU A 70 -0.07 5.83 -13.63
N TRP A 71 0.64 5.37 -12.61
CA TRP A 71 2.10 5.34 -12.64
C TRP A 71 2.56 4.19 -13.53
N ILE A 72 3.36 4.52 -14.55
CA ILE A 72 3.93 3.53 -15.48
C ILE A 72 5.44 3.38 -15.27
N SER A 73 6.01 2.31 -15.80
CA SER A 73 7.42 1.92 -15.60
C SER A 73 8.44 2.99 -15.98
N ASP A 74 8.07 3.93 -16.85
CA ASP A 74 8.91 5.06 -17.27
C ASP A 74 8.98 6.20 -16.24
N GLN A 75 8.54 5.95 -15.00
CA GLN A 75 8.49 6.92 -13.90
C GLN A 75 7.66 8.16 -14.23
N GLN A 76 6.51 7.94 -14.87
CA GLN A 76 5.61 9.00 -15.30
C GLN A 76 4.16 8.64 -14.98
N TRP A 77 3.35 9.68 -14.80
CA TRP A 77 1.90 9.56 -14.70
C TRP A 77 1.26 9.62 -16.09
N GLN A 78 0.46 8.61 -16.43
CA GLN A 78 -0.29 8.58 -17.67
C GLN A 78 -1.79 8.70 -17.40
N GLU A 79 -2.43 9.63 -18.10
CA GLU A 79 -3.88 9.80 -18.06
C GLU A 79 -4.63 8.53 -18.49
N ARG A 80 -5.69 8.22 -17.74
CA ARG A 80 -6.59 7.10 -18.02
C ARG A 80 -8.04 7.48 -17.77
N PRO A 81 -8.99 6.90 -18.52
CA PRO A 81 -10.40 7.03 -18.16
C PRO A 81 -10.62 6.52 -16.74
N ASN A 82 -11.40 7.24 -15.94
CA ASN A 82 -11.77 6.77 -14.62
C ASN A 82 -12.60 5.49 -14.77
N SER A 83 -12.02 4.38 -14.34
CA SER A 83 -12.68 3.09 -14.32
C SER A 83 -12.89 2.71 -12.87
N ALA A 84 -14.15 2.46 -12.50
CA ALA A 84 -14.49 1.98 -11.17
C ALA A 84 -13.85 0.61 -10.97
N SER A 85 -12.68 0.61 -10.34
CA SER A 85 -11.93 -0.58 -9.96
C SER A 85 -11.64 -0.48 -8.47
N LYS A 86 -11.50 -1.63 -7.81
CA LYS A 86 -11.08 -1.66 -6.42
C LYS A 86 -9.68 -1.00 -6.33
N ILE A 87 -9.52 -0.14 -5.33
CA ILE A 87 -8.25 0.49 -4.98
C ILE A 87 -7.95 0.11 -3.53
N ASP A 88 -6.80 -0.49 -3.31
CA ASP A 88 -6.22 -0.60 -1.98
C ASP A 88 -5.65 0.77 -1.61
N LEU A 89 -6.28 1.43 -0.65
CA LEU A 89 -6.07 2.85 -0.39
C LEU A 89 -4.70 3.11 0.23
N LYS A 90 -4.06 4.20 -0.19
CA LYS A 90 -2.81 4.71 0.37
C LYS A 90 -2.90 4.85 1.89
N GLU A 91 -4.03 5.34 2.39
CA GLU A 91 -4.29 5.53 3.82
C GLU A 91 -4.28 4.21 4.58
N ASP A 92 -4.74 3.10 3.98
CA ASP A 92 -4.67 1.78 4.60
C ASP A 92 -3.24 1.24 4.62
N PHE A 93 -2.43 1.51 3.59
CA PHE A 93 -0.99 1.19 3.62
C PHE A 93 -0.27 1.96 4.74
N LEU A 94 -0.56 3.26 4.88
CA LEU A 94 0.00 4.09 5.96
C LEU A 94 -0.43 3.57 7.33
N ALA A 95 -1.71 3.22 7.51
CA ALA A 95 -2.19 2.66 8.77
C ALA A 95 -1.51 1.33 9.14
N VAL A 96 -1.34 0.42 8.17
CA VAL A 96 -0.59 -0.84 8.40
C VAL A 96 0.86 -0.51 8.76
N TRP A 97 1.50 0.43 8.06
CA TRP A 97 2.87 0.84 8.34
C TRP A 97 3.03 1.37 9.77
N GLU A 98 2.09 2.19 10.24
CA GLU A 98 2.07 2.76 11.60
C GLU A 98 1.78 1.69 12.66
N ILE A 99 0.73 0.89 12.49
CA ILE A 99 0.32 -0.15 13.46
C ILE A 99 1.45 -1.13 13.72
N PHE A 100 2.18 -1.52 12.68
CA PHE A 100 3.32 -2.42 12.81
C PHE A 100 4.62 -1.71 13.19
N ASN A 101 4.66 -0.37 13.21
CA ASN A 101 5.85 0.45 13.43
C ASN A 101 6.99 0.04 12.49
N LEU A 102 6.68 -0.04 11.19
CA LEU A 102 7.61 -0.58 10.20
C LEU A 102 8.87 0.27 10.02
N GLN A 103 8.85 1.53 10.45
CA GLN A 103 10.04 2.38 10.51
C GLN A 103 11.18 1.72 11.31
N ALA A 104 10.87 0.96 12.35
CA ALA A 104 11.86 0.35 13.24
C ALA A 104 12.53 -0.93 12.70
N TYR A 105 12.19 -1.34 11.46
CA TYR A 105 12.65 -2.60 10.87
C TYR A 105 13.27 -2.37 9.50
N GLU A 106 14.29 -3.16 9.17
CA GLU A 106 14.83 -3.22 7.82
C GLU A 106 13.91 -4.03 6.90
N LEU A 107 13.94 -3.75 5.58
CA LEU A 107 13.11 -4.47 4.61
C LEU A 107 13.34 -5.99 4.63
N ILE A 108 14.58 -6.42 4.87
CA ILE A 108 14.92 -7.85 4.90
C ILE A 108 14.25 -8.56 6.07
N ASP A 109 14.13 -7.91 7.22
CA ASP A 109 13.55 -8.46 8.45
C ASP A 109 12.04 -8.68 8.35
N LEU A 110 11.38 -8.01 7.40
CA LEU A 110 9.94 -8.07 7.16
C LEU A 110 9.54 -9.15 6.15
N SER A 111 10.52 -9.86 5.58
CA SER A 111 10.28 -10.93 4.62
C SER A 111 9.52 -12.08 5.29
N HIS A 112 8.54 -12.65 4.57
CA HIS A 112 7.80 -13.85 4.98
C HIS A 112 6.91 -13.77 6.23
N ILE A 113 7.03 -12.72 7.07
CA ILE A 113 6.23 -12.56 8.30
C ILE A 113 4.74 -12.81 8.08
N HIS A 114 4.15 -12.21 7.04
CA HIS A 114 2.71 -12.33 6.78
C HIS A 114 2.30 -13.77 6.47
N ARG A 115 3.06 -14.46 5.62
CA ARG A 115 2.79 -15.84 5.21
C ARG A 115 2.90 -16.77 6.41
N ASP A 116 4.03 -16.71 7.10
CA ASP A 116 4.31 -17.58 8.24
C ASP A 116 3.27 -17.35 9.36
N PHE A 117 2.83 -16.10 9.57
CA PHE A 117 1.75 -15.80 10.51
C PHE A 117 0.40 -16.35 10.06
N LEU A 118 -0.02 -16.13 8.81
CA LEU A 118 -1.32 -16.60 8.33
C LEU A 118 -1.42 -18.13 8.28
N GLU A 119 -0.32 -18.83 8.01
CA GLU A 119 -0.26 -20.29 8.10
C GLU A 119 -0.56 -20.78 9.54
N THR A 120 -0.15 -20.04 10.57
CA THR A 120 -0.48 -20.39 11.97
C THR A 120 -1.94 -20.15 12.34
N GLN A 121 -2.68 -19.34 11.57
CA GLN A 121 -4.09 -19.02 11.81
C GLN A 121 -5.05 -20.00 11.14
N GLN A 122 -4.56 -20.79 10.17
CA GLN A 122 -5.36 -21.78 9.44
C GLN A 122 -5.42 -23.14 10.16
N VAL A 123 -4.80 -23.26 11.34
CA VAL A 123 -4.78 -24.45 12.20
C VAL A 123 -5.85 -24.36 13.28
#